data_AF-A0A235HVA8-F1
#
_entry.id   AF-A0A235HVA8-F1
#
_cell.length_a   1.000
_cell.length_b   1.000
_cell.length_c   1.000
_cell.angle_alpha   90.00
_cell.angle_beta   90.00
_cell.angle_gamma   90.00
#
_symmetry.space_group_name_H-M   'P 1'
#
loop_
_entity.id
_entity.type
_entity.pdbx_description
1 polymer ?
#
loop_
_entity_poly.entity_id
_entity_poly.type
_entity_poly.pdbx_seq_one_letter_code
_entity_poly.pdbx_strand_id
1 'polypeptide(L)'
;MVSNPIKRTKSIKVYLFEEEKITIEEKAIATGVTASEYLRSCGLRRVLTTKPSADLITIRATAGNLKSELMMLSHLAKETNNQQIINQVEMAIALVDKTIAAAFNIEIPGSKQDAENPVHNQ
;
A
#
# COMPACT_ATOMS: atom_id res chain seq x y z
N MET A 1 -15.07 20.24 31.32
CA MET A 1 -16.15 19.30 30.95
C MET A 1 -15.52 17.99 30.55
N VAL A 2 -15.82 16.91 31.26
CA VAL A 2 -15.20 15.59 31.08
C VAL A 2 -15.70 14.99 29.77
N SER A 3 -14.80 14.78 28.82
CA SER A 3 -15.05 14.09 27.56
C SER A 3 -15.60 12.70 27.86
N ASN A 4 -16.90 12.48 27.63
CA ASN A 4 -17.51 11.17 27.73
C ASN A 4 -16.83 10.26 26.70
N PRO A 5 -16.11 9.19 27.10
CA PRO A 5 -15.63 8.21 26.14
C PRO A 5 -16.85 7.60 25.46
N ILE A 6 -16.88 7.61 24.13
CA ILE A 6 -17.95 7.05 23.30
C ILE A 6 -18.29 5.64 23.84
N LYS A 7 -19.41 5.52 24.55
CA LYS A 7 -19.84 4.26 25.18
C LYS A 7 -20.06 3.24 24.07
N ARG A 8 -19.38 2.10 24.17
CA ARG A 8 -19.52 0.96 23.24
C ARG A 8 -20.98 0.51 23.24
N THR A 9 -21.68 0.60 22.10
CA THR A 9 -23.11 0.25 21.99
C THR A 9 -23.37 -1.16 21.46
N LYS A 10 -22.38 -1.82 20.84
CA LYS A 10 -22.51 -3.16 20.27
C LYS A 10 -21.33 -4.04 20.69
N SER A 11 -21.63 -5.25 21.15
CA SER A 11 -20.65 -6.31 21.36
C SER A 11 -20.61 -7.22 20.13
N ILE A 12 -19.40 -7.59 19.70
CA ILE A 12 -19.18 -8.52 18.58
C ILE A 12 -18.44 -9.71 19.17
N LYS A 13 -18.99 -10.92 18.94
CA LYS A 13 -18.30 -12.18 19.27
C LYS A 13 -17.54 -12.64 18.04
N VAL A 14 -16.28 -13.02 18.23
CA VAL A 14 -15.41 -13.55 17.17
C VAL A 14 -15.00 -14.94 17.61
N TYR A 15 -15.18 -15.92 16.75
CA TYR A 15 -14.73 -17.29 16.95
C TYR A 15 -13.36 -17.42 16.28
N LEU A 16 -12.41 -18.01 16.99
CA LEU A 16 -11.01 -18.13 16.59
C LEU A 16 -10.54 -19.55 16.90
N PHE A 17 -9.61 -20.05 16.10
CA PHE A 17 -8.80 -21.20 16.49
C PHE A 17 -7.74 -20.78 17.53
N GLU A 18 -7.23 -21.74 18.30
CA GLU A 18 -6.31 -21.42 19.42
C GLU A 18 -5.03 -20.71 18.93
N GLU A 19 -4.49 -21.13 17.79
CA GLU A 19 -3.31 -20.50 17.17
C GLU A 19 -3.55 -19.03 16.77
N GLU A 20 -4.74 -18.73 16.27
CA GLU A 20 -5.13 -17.36 15.90
C GLU A 20 -5.27 -16.48 17.13
N LYS A 21 -5.85 -17.03 18.20
CA LYS A 21 -5.99 -16.34 19.50
C LYS A 21 -4.62 -15.99 20.08
N ILE A 22 -3.69 -16.95 20.15
CA ILE A 22 -2.32 -16.73 20.63
C ILE A 22 -1.67 -15.60 19.84
N THR A 23 -1.74 -15.67 18.50
CA THR A 23 -1.16 -14.66 17.62
C THR A 23 -1.75 -13.27 17.86
N ILE A 24 -3.06 -13.16 18.09
CA ILE A 24 -3.73 -11.88 18.36
C ILE A 24 -3.30 -11.32 19.72
N GLU A 25 -3.21 -12.16 20.74
CA GLU A 25 -2.82 -11.76 22.10
C GLU A 25 -1.36 -11.28 22.13
N GLU A 26 -0.44 -12.00 21.50
CA GLU A 26 0.98 -11.59 21.38
C GLU A 26 1.11 -10.22 20.69
N LYS A 27 0.38 -10.02 19.58
CA LYS A 27 0.39 -8.74 18.87
C LYS A 27 -0.25 -7.61 19.67
N ALA A 28 -1.28 -7.90 20.45
CA ALA A 28 -1.90 -6.91 21.32
C ALA A 28 -0.93 -6.48 22.44
N ILE A 29 -0.26 -7.44 23.08
CA ILE A 29 0.76 -7.20 24.11
C ILE A 29 1.90 -6.35 23.55
N ALA A 30 2.41 -6.66 22.35
CA ALA A 30 3.47 -5.88 21.70
C ALA A 30 3.08 -4.42 21.46
N THR A 31 1.78 -4.11 21.39
CA THR A 31 1.24 -2.75 21.23
C THR A 31 0.76 -2.12 22.54
N GLY A 32 0.85 -2.82 23.67
CA GLY A 32 0.44 -2.33 24.99
C GLY A 32 -1.07 -2.18 25.18
N VAL A 33 -1.90 -2.83 24.36
CA VAL A 33 -3.37 -2.74 24.42
C VAL A 33 -4.01 -4.11 24.61
N THR A 34 -5.28 -4.16 24.99
CA THR A 34 -6.02 -5.43 25.07
C THR A 34 -6.28 -6.03 23.69
N ALA A 35 -6.44 -7.35 23.60
CA ALA A 35 -6.81 -8.02 22.34
C ALA A 35 -8.06 -7.40 21.67
N SER A 36 -9.04 -6.99 22.47
CA SER A 36 -10.26 -6.34 21.95
C SER A 36 -9.99 -4.96 21.32
N GLU A 37 -9.07 -4.20 21.88
CA GLU A 37 -8.65 -2.89 21.38
C GLU A 37 -7.73 -3.04 20.18
N TYR A 38 -6.85 -4.04 20.20
CA TYR A 38 -6.01 -4.40 19.08
C TYR A 38 -6.86 -4.75 17.86
N LEU A 39 -7.80 -5.69 17.97
CA LEU A 39 -8.71 -6.09 16.89
C LEU A 39 -9.53 -4.91 16.36
N ARG A 40 -10.02 -4.06 17.26
CA ARG A 40 -10.72 -2.83 16.87
C ARG A 40 -9.81 -1.87 16.13
N SER A 41 -8.61 -1.63 16.61
CA SER A 41 -7.64 -0.74 15.96
C SER A 41 -7.29 -1.26 14.57
N CYS A 42 -7.21 -2.58 14.38
CA CYS A 42 -6.97 -3.22 13.09
C CYS A 42 -8.19 -3.04 12.17
N GLY A 43 -9.40 -3.27 12.69
CA GLY A 43 -10.65 -3.03 11.95
C GLY A 43 -10.83 -1.56 11.56
N LEU A 44 -10.63 -0.63 12.49
CA LEU A 44 -10.69 0.81 12.23
C LEU A 44 -9.60 1.24 11.27
N ARG A 45 -8.34 0.81 11.43
CA ARG A 45 -7.27 1.12 10.46
C ARG A 45 -7.60 0.62 9.07
N ARG A 46 -8.14 -0.60 8.94
CA ARG A 46 -8.59 -1.15 7.65
C ARG A 46 -9.78 -0.40 7.04
N VAL A 47 -10.67 0.15 7.88
CA VAL A 47 -11.79 0.99 7.44
C VAL A 47 -11.33 2.42 7.11
N LEU A 48 -10.30 2.92 7.80
CA LEU A 48 -9.71 4.25 7.61
C LEU A 48 -8.73 4.30 6.45
N THR A 49 -8.11 3.19 6.07
CA THR A 49 -7.54 3.03 4.72
C THR A 49 -8.71 2.97 3.75
N THR A 50 -9.22 4.14 3.39
CA THR A 50 -10.29 4.33 2.43
C THR A 50 -10.04 3.44 1.23
N LYS A 51 -11.03 2.61 0.86
CA LYS A 51 -11.01 1.89 -0.41
C LYS A 51 -10.58 2.90 -1.50
N PRO A 52 -9.52 2.62 -2.28
CA PRO A 52 -9.10 3.52 -3.35
C PRO A 52 -10.30 3.81 -4.24
N SER A 53 -10.43 5.05 -4.70
CA SER A 53 -11.57 5.44 -5.54
C SER A 53 -11.69 4.50 -6.74
N ALA A 54 -12.91 4.33 -7.25
CA ALA A 54 -13.13 3.51 -8.45
C ALA A 54 -12.27 3.98 -9.63
N ASP A 55 -11.99 5.29 -9.69
CA ASP A 55 -11.09 5.89 -10.67
C ASP A 55 -9.65 5.40 -10.51
N LEU A 56 -9.12 5.36 -9.28
CA LEU A 56 -7.76 4.85 -9.02
C LEU A 56 -7.63 3.37 -9.39
N ILE A 57 -8.67 2.57 -9.16
CA ILE A 57 -8.69 1.15 -9.55
C ILE A 57 -8.68 1.03 -11.08
N THR A 58 -9.50 1.83 -11.77
CA THR A 58 -9.56 1.86 -13.24
C THR A 58 -8.22 2.30 -13.84
N ILE A 59 -7.64 3.38 -13.34
CA ILE A 59 -6.33 3.90 -13.79
C ILE A 59 -5.23 2.86 -13.56
N ARG A 60 -5.26 2.14 -12.43
CA ARG A 60 -4.31 1.04 -12.18
C ARG A 60 -4.44 -0.07 -13.23
N ALA A 61 -5.67 -0.46 -13.57
CA ALA A 61 -5.90 -1.48 -14.60
C ALA A 61 -5.38 -1.00 -15.97
N THR A 62 -5.66 0.24 -16.37
CA THR A 62 -5.14 0.85 -17.60
C THR A 62 -3.62 0.89 -17.61
N ALA A 63 -2.99 1.31 -16.51
CA ALA A 63 -1.54 1.34 -16.37
C ALA A 63 -0.90 -0.06 -16.46
N GLY A 64 -1.57 -1.09 -15.91
CA GLY A 64 -1.15 -2.49 -16.04
C GLY A 64 -1.21 -3.01 -17.49
N ASN A 65 -2.24 -2.61 -18.24
CA ASN A 65 -2.34 -2.93 -19.66
C ASN A 65 -1.22 -2.25 -20.46
N LEU A 66 -0.99 -0.96 -20.22
CA LEU A 66 0.11 -0.21 -20.85
C LEU A 66 1.48 -0.86 -20.56
N LYS A 67 1.71 -1.30 -19.32
CA LYS A 67 2.94 -2.02 -18.96
C LYS A 67 3.10 -3.31 -19.76
N SER A 68 2.02 -4.05 -19.98
CA SER A 68 2.04 -5.27 -20.81
C SER A 68 2.39 -4.96 -22.27
N GLU A 69 1.85 -3.88 -22.83
CA GLU A 69 2.17 -3.40 -24.18
C GLU A 69 3.64 -2.97 -24.29
N LEU A 70 4.16 -2.25 -23.30
CA LEU A 70 5.57 -1.89 -23.21
C LEU A 70 6.48 -3.13 -23.13
N MET A 71 6.08 -4.17 -22.41
CA MET A 71 6.83 -5.43 -22.38
C MET A 71 6.89 -6.12 -23.75
N MET A 72 5.79 -6.09 -24.51
CA MET A 72 5.80 -6.59 -25.90
C MET A 72 6.74 -5.76 -26.79
N LEU A 73 6.73 -4.44 -26.65
CA LEU A 73 7.65 -3.56 -27.39
C LEU A 73 9.11 -3.81 -27.00
N SER A 74 9.39 -4.08 -25.71
CA SER A 74 10.73 -4.49 -25.23
C SER A 74 11.21 -5.76 -25.92
N HIS A 75 10.31 -6.73 -26.10
CA HIS A 75 10.64 -7.98 -26.81
C HIS A 75 11.06 -7.71 -28.26
N LEU A 76 10.26 -6.94 -29.01
CA LEU A 76 10.58 -6.58 -30.39
C LEU A 76 11.88 -5.75 -30.49
N ALA A 77 12.11 -4.84 -29.53
CA ALA A 77 13.34 -4.06 -29.46
C ALA A 77 14.59 -4.93 -29.23
N LYS A 78 14.46 -6.01 -28.45
CA LYS A 78 15.51 -7.01 -28.25
C LYS A 78 15.76 -7.84 -29.52
N GLU A 79 14.71 -8.24 -30.22
CA GLU A 79 14.85 -8.96 -31.50
C GLU A 79 15.54 -8.12 -32.58
N THR A 80 15.27 -6.82 -32.60
CA THR A 80 15.89 -5.86 -33.53
C THR A 80 17.23 -5.30 -33.04
N ASN A 81 17.68 -5.73 -31.85
CA ASN A 81 18.90 -5.28 -31.18
C ASN A 81 19.03 -3.74 -31.05
N ASN A 82 17.90 -3.05 -30.94
CA ASN A 82 17.86 -1.59 -30.85
C ASN A 82 17.92 -1.15 -29.38
N GLN A 83 19.15 -0.96 -28.88
CA GLN A 83 19.40 -0.62 -27.48
C GLN A 83 18.74 0.68 -27.02
N GLN A 84 18.58 1.66 -27.92
CA GLN A 84 17.93 2.93 -27.58
C GLN A 84 16.45 2.70 -27.22
N ILE A 85 15.75 1.88 -28.00
CA ILE A 85 14.34 1.54 -27.72
C ILE A 85 14.22 0.71 -26.46
N ILE A 86 15.12 -0.26 -26.24
CA ILE A 86 15.15 -1.07 -25.00
C ILE A 86 15.22 -0.16 -23.77
N ASN A 87 16.19 0.76 -23.74
CA ASN A 87 16.39 1.66 -22.62
C ASN A 87 15.16 2.57 -22.38
N GLN A 88 14.55 3.10 -23.45
CA GLN A 88 13.35 3.94 -23.34
C GLN A 88 12.15 3.18 -22.78
N VAL A 89 11.97 1.93 -23.20
CA VAL A 89 10.87 1.07 -22.74
C VAL A 89 11.05 0.70 -21.27
N GLU A 90 12.27 0.38 -20.84
CA GLU A 90 12.57 0.10 -19.43
C GLU A 90 12.29 1.32 -18.53
N MET A 91 12.68 2.52 -18.97
CA MET A 91 12.35 3.76 -18.26
C MET A 91 10.83 3.98 -18.17
N ALA A 92 10.09 3.74 -19.25
CA ALA A 92 8.64 3.88 -19.27
C ALA A 92 7.95 2.90 -18.31
N ILE A 93 8.39 1.64 -18.27
CA ILE A 93 7.88 0.64 -17.32
C ILE A 93 8.15 1.08 -15.88
N ALA A 94 9.37 1.54 -15.58
CA ALA A 94 9.72 2.01 -14.25
C ALA A 94 8.88 3.22 -13.81
N LEU A 95 8.55 4.12 -14.73
CA LEU A 95 7.67 5.27 -14.46
C LEU A 95 6.23 4.83 -14.14
N VAL A 96 5.70 3.85 -14.89
CA VAL A 96 4.38 3.26 -14.61
C VAL A 96 4.36 2.64 -13.21
N ASP A 97 5.38 1.87 -12.85
CA ASP A 97 5.47 1.23 -11.54
C ASP A 97 5.55 2.26 -10.39
N LYS A 98 6.37 3.30 -10.55
CA LYS A 98 6.45 4.42 -9.59
C LYS A 98 5.11 5.13 -9.41
N THR A 99 4.38 5.35 -10.50
CA THR A 99 3.08 6.03 -10.48
C THR A 99 2.03 5.19 -9.75
N ILE A 100 1.98 3.88 -10.00
CA ILE A 100 1.08 2.96 -9.29
C ILE A 100 1.46 2.91 -7.80
N ALA A 101 2.74 2.83 -7.47
CA ALA A 101 3.17 2.76 -6.08
C ALA A 101 2.81 4.04 -5.30
N ALA A 102 3.06 5.21 -5.89
CA ALA A 102 2.69 6.50 -5.29
C ALA A 102 1.17 6.61 -5.08
N ALA A 103 0.35 6.17 -6.04
CA ALA A 103 -1.10 6.24 -5.95
C ALA A 103 -1.70 5.30 -4.88
N PHE A 104 -1.01 4.20 -4.55
CA PHE A 104 -1.49 3.18 -3.60
C PHE A 104 -0.67 3.13 -2.29
N ASN A 105 0.26 4.07 -2.08
CA ASN A 105 1.19 4.08 -0.95
C ASN A 105 1.91 2.74 -0.76
N ILE A 106 2.33 2.12 -1.86
CA ILE A 106 3.09 0.87 -1.86
C ILE A 106 4.58 1.22 -1.79
N GLU A 107 5.31 0.64 -0.83
CA GLU A 107 6.77 0.75 -0.82
C GLU A 107 7.36 -0.04 -2.00
N ILE A 108 8.11 0.65 -2.88
CA ILE A 108 8.92 -0.04 -3.89
C ILE A 108 10.28 -0.36 -3.26
N PRO A 109 10.68 -1.64 -3.16
CA PRO A 109 12.01 -2.00 -2.68
C PRO A 109 13.07 -1.33 -3.56
N GLY A 110 13.92 -0.49 -2.96
CA GLY A 110 14.96 0.29 -3.64
C GLY A 110 14.68 1.80 -3.78
N SER A 111 13.54 2.31 -3.30
CA SER A 111 13.16 3.73 -3.36
C SER A 111 13.39 4.52 -2.05
N LYS A 112 14.49 4.26 -1.33
CA LYS A 112 14.96 5.21 -0.30
C LYS A 112 15.78 6.30 -0.99
N GLN A 113 15.13 7.39 -1.41
CA GLN A 113 15.80 8.65 -1.72
C GLN A 113 15.02 9.81 -1.08
N ASP A 114 15.69 10.38 -0.07
CA ASP A 114 15.77 11.81 0.24
C ASP A 114 14.51 12.52 0.74
N ALA A 115 14.18 12.28 2.02
CA ALA A 115 13.39 13.20 2.84
C ALA A 115 14.25 13.79 3.96
N GLU A 116 15.35 14.44 3.61
CA GLU A 116 16.00 15.43 4.49
C GLU A 116 16.16 16.73 3.70
N ASN A 117 15.29 17.69 3.98
CA ASN A 117 15.60 19.09 3.80
C ASN A 117 14.92 19.88 4.94
N PRO A 118 15.68 20.39 5.92
CA PRO A 118 15.13 21.29 6.92
C PRO A 118 15.01 22.67 6.27
N VAL A 119 13.79 23.19 6.20
CA VAL A 119 13.54 24.58 5.82
C VAL A 119 14.07 25.48 6.93
N HIS A 120 15.22 26.11 6.69
CA HIS A 120 15.71 27.23 7.48
C HIS A 120 14.96 28.48 7.00
N ASN A 121 14.01 28.97 7.79
CA ASN A 121 13.45 30.30 7.58
C ASN A 121 14.42 31.33 8.16
N GLN A 122 14.82 32.27 7.28
CA GLN A 122 15.41 33.55 7.64
C GLN A 122 14.38 34.44 8.35
#